data_AF-A0A966MRQ9-F1
#
_entry.id   AF-A0A966MRQ9-F1
#
_cell.length_a   1.000
_cell.length_b   1.000
_cell.length_c   1.000
_cell.angle_alpha   90.00
_cell.angle_beta   90.00
_cell.angle_gamma   90.00
#
_symmetry.space_group_name_H-M   'P 1'
#
loop_
_entity.id
_entity.type
_entity.pdbx_description
1 polymer ?
#
loop_
_entity_poly.entity_id
_entity_poly.type
_entity_poly.pdbx_seq_one_letter_code
_entity_poly.pdbx_strand_id
1 'polypeptide(L)'
;GTTSDGTPYAASDPHLLRWVHVAEVDSFLRAYQTYGAGRLTPEQADGYVADMAVIARALGVTAPPLSVRGLRDQLLMFRNETRSSPQSRDAARYLLLEPPLDAAARVPYMLIAAAAIATLPAWARAELRIPYLPLADELFTKPVGGLVARTIRWATSIDAPFAPTGAASS
;
A
#
# COMPACT_ATOMS: atom_id res chain seq x y z
N GLY A 1 -24.85 -9.28 -1.21
CA GLY A 1 -25.11 -8.39 -2.37
C GLY A 1 -24.82 -9.13 -3.65
N THR A 2 -24.88 -8.45 -4.79
CA THR A 2 -24.54 -8.99 -6.12
C THR A 2 -23.73 -7.94 -6.88
N THR A 3 -22.72 -8.38 -7.61
CA THR A 3 -21.94 -7.54 -8.52
C THR A 3 -22.79 -7.11 -9.72
N SER A 4 -22.29 -6.14 -10.50
CA SER A 4 -22.96 -5.64 -11.71
C SER A 4 -23.15 -6.69 -12.81
N ASP A 5 -22.39 -7.79 -12.76
CA ASP A 5 -22.51 -8.94 -13.67
C ASP A 5 -23.37 -10.09 -13.10
N GLY A 6 -24.02 -9.86 -11.95
CA GLY A 6 -24.95 -10.81 -11.32
C GLY A 6 -24.30 -11.85 -10.40
N THR A 7 -22.97 -11.81 -10.22
CA THR A 7 -22.26 -12.73 -9.30
C THR A 7 -22.64 -12.44 -7.84
N PRO A 8 -22.98 -13.45 -7.03
CA PRO A 8 -23.17 -13.27 -5.59
C PRO A 8 -21.91 -12.69 -4.93
N TYR A 9 -22.10 -11.67 -4.08
CA TYR A 9 -21.01 -10.96 -3.41
C TYR A 9 -21.27 -10.83 -1.92
N ALA A 10 -20.26 -11.17 -1.11
CA ALA A 10 -20.22 -10.86 0.30
C ALA A 10 -18.88 -10.19 0.63
N ALA A 11 -18.91 -9.00 1.24
CA ALA A 11 -17.68 -8.31 1.66
C ALA A 11 -16.91 -9.09 2.74
N SER A 12 -17.62 -9.94 3.49
CA SER A 12 -17.07 -10.85 4.48
C SER A 12 -16.61 -12.19 3.90
N ASP A 13 -16.60 -12.35 2.57
CA ASP A 13 -16.12 -13.57 1.93
C ASP A 13 -14.63 -13.78 2.26
N PRO A 14 -14.24 -14.90 2.90
CA PRO A 14 -12.86 -15.12 3.33
C PRO A 14 -11.83 -15.13 2.19
N HIS A 15 -12.25 -15.51 0.98
CA HIS A 15 -11.39 -15.50 -0.20
C HIS A 15 -11.18 -14.08 -0.73
N LEU A 16 -12.23 -13.24 -0.76
CA LEU A 16 -12.09 -11.82 -1.11
C LEU A 16 -11.31 -11.03 -0.06
N LEU A 17 -11.52 -11.31 1.22
CA LEU A 17 -10.71 -10.74 2.31
C LEU A 17 -9.24 -11.10 2.17
N ARG A 18 -8.93 -12.35 1.76
CA ARG A 18 -7.55 -12.77 1.48
C ARG A 18 -6.94 -12.00 0.32
N TRP A 19 -7.68 -11.76 -0.76
CA TRP A 19 -7.21 -10.94 -1.88
C TRP A 19 -6.83 -9.53 -1.42
N VAL A 20 -7.73 -8.85 -0.70
CA VAL A 20 -7.49 -7.50 -0.19
C VAL A 20 -6.25 -7.47 0.69
N HIS A 21 -6.15 -8.41 1.63
CA HIS A 21 -5.01 -8.51 2.54
C HIS A 21 -3.68 -8.70 1.80
N VAL A 22 -3.62 -9.63 0.85
CA VAL A 22 -2.40 -9.92 0.07
C VAL A 22 -1.97 -8.70 -0.76
N ALA A 23 -2.92 -8.01 -1.40
CA ALA A 23 -2.63 -6.79 -2.16
C ALA A 23 -2.16 -5.64 -1.25
N GLU A 24 -2.76 -5.49 -0.08
CA GLU A 24 -2.40 -4.48 0.92
C GLU A 24 -0.97 -4.69 1.45
N VAL A 25 -0.65 -5.90 1.91
CA VAL A 25 0.66 -6.24 2.48
C VAL A 25 1.79 -6.06 1.46
N ASP A 26 1.58 -6.47 0.20
CA ASP A 26 2.56 -6.22 -0.86
C ASP A 26 2.77 -4.73 -1.10
N SER A 27 1.68 -3.96 -1.18
CA SER A 27 1.75 -2.52 -1.42
C SER A 27 2.53 -1.80 -0.32
N PHE A 28 2.25 -2.09 0.95
CA PHE A 28 2.95 -1.48 2.07
C PHE A 28 4.41 -1.92 2.16
N LEU A 29 4.70 -3.21 1.98
CA LEU A 29 6.08 -3.69 1.99
C LEU A 29 6.90 -3.06 0.87
N ARG A 30 6.34 -2.94 -0.34
CA ARG A 30 7.02 -2.31 -1.49
C ARG A 30 7.21 -0.82 -1.29
N ALA A 31 6.21 -0.12 -0.76
CA ALA A 31 6.32 1.29 -0.43
C ALA A 31 7.43 1.53 0.62
N TYR A 32 7.46 0.73 1.69
CA TYR A 32 8.50 0.84 2.71
C TYR A 32 9.89 0.53 2.17
N GLN A 33 10.06 -0.56 1.40
CA GLN A 33 11.36 -0.91 0.80
C GLN A 33 11.87 0.13 -0.22
N THR A 34 10.99 0.96 -0.77
CA THR A 34 11.31 1.97 -1.78
C THR A 34 11.55 3.36 -1.16
N TYR A 35 10.69 3.76 -0.22
CA TYR A 35 10.65 5.13 0.31
C TYR A 35 10.83 5.23 1.83
N GLY A 36 10.89 4.09 2.53
CA GLY A 36 11.12 4.03 3.96
C GLY A 36 12.49 4.59 4.35
N ALA A 37 12.66 4.87 5.64
CA ALA A 37 13.93 5.39 6.18
C ALA A 37 15.10 4.40 6.06
N GLY A 38 14.81 3.14 5.78
CA GLY A 38 15.79 2.10 5.53
C GLY A 38 15.15 0.94 4.76
N ARG A 39 15.95 -0.08 4.48
CA ARG A 39 15.50 -1.32 3.83
C ARG A 39 15.42 -2.42 4.88
N LEU A 40 14.37 -3.22 4.82
CA LEU A 40 14.28 -4.42 5.64
C LEU A 40 15.19 -5.50 5.05
N THR A 41 15.87 -6.26 5.91
CA THR A 41 16.51 -7.52 5.49
C THR A 41 15.44 -8.53 5.04
N PRO A 42 15.81 -9.60 4.32
CA PRO A 42 14.86 -10.65 3.95
C PRO A 42 14.09 -11.21 5.14
N GLU A 43 14.77 -11.44 6.27
CA GLU A 43 14.19 -11.99 7.50
C GLU A 43 13.21 -11.00 8.15
N GLN A 44 13.55 -9.71 8.16
CA GLN A 44 12.66 -8.67 8.66
C GLN A 44 11.41 -8.51 7.77
N ALA A 45 11.57 -8.66 6.45
CA ALA A 45 10.45 -8.61 5.53
C ALA A 45 9.52 -9.83 5.69
N ASP A 46 10.07 -11.02 5.90
CA ASP A 46 9.28 -12.21 6.23
C ASP A 46 8.57 -12.05 7.60
N GLY A 47 9.26 -11.49 8.60
CA GLY A 47 8.66 -11.15 9.89
C GLY A 47 7.47 -10.20 9.76
N TYR A 48 7.61 -9.13 8.98
CA TYR A 48 6.51 -8.20 8.69
C TYR A 48 5.29 -8.92 8.08
N VAL A 49 5.51 -9.81 7.11
CA VAL A 49 4.41 -10.59 6.50
C VAL A 49 3.75 -11.51 7.54
N ALA A 50 4.54 -12.16 8.39
CA ALA A 50 4.02 -13.02 9.45
C ALA A 50 3.20 -12.24 10.49
N ASP A 51 3.60 -11.02 10.85
CA ASP A 51 2.86 -10.14 11.76
C ASP A 51 1.50 -9.73 11.15
N MET A 52 1.51 -9.34 9.87
CA MET A 52 0.29 -9.01 9.13
C MET A 52 -0.67 -10.20 9.03
N ALA A 53 -0.15 -11.43 8.97
CA ALA A 53 -0.95 -12.64 8.96
C ALA A 53 -1.74 -12.87 10.27
N VAL A 54 -1.25 -12.36 11.41
CA VAL A 54 -1.99 -12.41 12.69
C VAL A 54 -3.25 -11.56 12.60
N ILE A 55 -3.13 -10.34 12.07
CA ILE A 55 -4.24 -9.41 11.87
C ILE A 55 -5.24 -10.01 10.87
N ALA A 56 -4.75 -10.57 9.76
CA ALA A 56 -5.58 -11.19 8.74
C ALA A 56 -6.47 -12.31 9.31
N ARG A 57 -5.88 -13.20 10.12
CA ARG A 57 -6.62 -14.29 10.78
C ARG A 57 -7.73 -13.75 11.69
N ALA A 58 -7.44 -12.69 12.45
CA ALA A 58 -8.44 -12.04 13.30
C ALA A 58 -9.61 -11.45 12.51
N LEU A 59 -9.36 -11.03 11.26
CA LEU A 59 -10.38 -10.53 10.33
C LEU A 59 -11.09 -11.63 9.51
N GLY A 60 -10.77 -12.91 9.76
CA GLY A 60 -11.42 -14.05 9.08
C GLY A 60 -10.75 -14.50 7.79
N VAL A 61 -9.55 -14.00 7.46
CA VAL A 61 -8.77 -14.47 6.31
C VAL A 61 -8.29 -15.91 6.55
N THR A 62 -8.57 -16.80 5.60
CA THR A 62 -8.10 -18.19 5.64
C THR A 62 -6.74 -18.33 4.96
N ALA A 63 -5.78 -18.94 5.64
CA ALA A 63 -4.42 -19.18 5.14
C ALA A 63 -3.71 -17.93 4.58
N PRO A 64 -3.55 -16.85 5.37
CA PRO A 64 -2.73 -15.70 4.98
C PRO A 64 -1.26 -16.12 4.80
N PRO A 65 -0.50 -15.42 3.92
CA PRO A 65 0.91 -15.72 3.72
C PRO A 65 1.73 -15.46 4.98
N LEU A 66 2.80 -16.23 5.20
CA LEU A 66 3.69 -16.10 6.35
C LEU A 66 5.12 -15.67 5.96
N SER A 67 5.34 -15.42 4.67
CA SER A 67 6.63 -15.00 4.12
C SER A 67 6.40 -14.21 2.84
N VAL A 68 7.40 -13.43 2.43
CA VAL A 68 7.41 -12.68 1.18
C VAL A 68 7.26 -13.61 -0.02
N ARG A 69 7.84 -14.82 0.04
CA ARG A 69 7.63 -15.84 -0.99
C ARG A 69 6.16 -16.25 -1.07
N GLY A 70 5.55 -16.62 0.06
CA GLY A 70 4.14 -16.99 0.09
C GLY A 70 3.21 -15.86 -0.36
N LEU A 71 3.55 -14.61 -0.01
CA LEU A 71 2.83 -13.41 -0.46
C LEU A 71 2.84 -13.30 -1.99
N ARG A 72 4.02 -13.46 -2.62
CA ARG A 72 4.17 -13.43 -4.08
C ARG A 72 3.41 -14.57 -4.76
N ASP A 73 3.48 -15.78 -4.20
CA ASP A 73 2.79 -16.94 -4.76
C ASP A 73 1.26 -16.73 -4.73
N GLN A 74 0.71 -16.18 -3.64
CA GLN A 74 -0.72 -15.86 -3.56
C GLN A 74 -1.12 -14.72 -4.50
N LEU A 75 -0.32 -13.67 -4.65
CA LEU A 75 -0.57 -12.62 -5.65
C LEU A 75 -0.69 -13.18 -7.06
N LEU A 76 0.19 -14.11 -7.43
CA LEU A 76 0.16 -14.75 -8.75
C LEU A 76 -1.07 -15.64 -8.94
N MET A 77 -1.55 -16.29 -7.88
CA MET A 77 -2.80 -17.05 -7.91
C MET A 77 -3.99 -16.13 -8.24
N PHE A 78 -4.16 -15.06 -7.47
CA PHE A 78 -5.26 -14.11 -7.66
C PHE A 78 -5.18 -13.35 -8.98
N ARG A 79 -3.98 -13.14 -9.54
CA ARG A 79 -3.83 -12.52 -10.87
C ARG A 79 -4.65 -13.22 -11.95
N ASN A 80 -4.78 -14.54 -11.89
CA ASN A 80 -5.57 -15.29 -12.88
C ASN A 80 -7.09 -15.12 -12.70
N GLU A 81 -7.51 -14.62 -11.54
CA GLU A 81 -8.90 -14.40 -11.17
C GLU A 81 -9.31 -12.92 -11.35
N THR A 82 -8.35 -12.00 -11.26
CA THR A 82 -8.58 -10.57 -11.48
C THR A 82 -8.83 -10.25 -12.94
N ARG A 83 -9.83 -9.41 -13.21
CA ARG A 83 -10.09 -8.84 -14.53
C ARG A 83 -10.28 -7.35 -14.42
N SER A 84 -9.67 -6.61 -15.35
CA SER A 84 -9.94 -5.18 -15.51
C SER A 84 -11.40 -4.98 -15.94
N SER A 85 -12.14 -4.18 -15.17
CA SER A 85 -13.53 -3.82 -15.45
C SER A 85 -13.64 -2.31 -15.73
N PRO A 86 -14.73 -1.85 -16.36
CA PRO A 86 -15.01 -0.41 -16.44
C PRO A 86 -14.95 0.28 -15.07
N GLN A 87 -15.51 -0.34 -14.04
CA GLN A 87 -15.52 0.16 -12.67
C GLN A 87 -14.12 0.23 -12.06
N SER A 88 -13.26 -0.78 -12.28
CA SER A 88 -11.89 -0.77 -11.74
C SER A 88 -11.03 0.33 -12.38
N ARG A 89 -11.23 0.59 -13.67
CA ARG A 89 -10.57 1.70 -14.38
C ARG A 89 -11.10 3.06 -13.97
N ASP A 90 -12.40 3.17 -13.68
CA ASP A 90 -13.00 4.41 -13.22
C ASP A 90 -12.52 4.75 -11.81
N ALA A 91 -12.46 3.77 -10.90
CA ALA A 91 -11.85 3.92 -9.58
C ALA A 91 -10.38 4.35 -9.67
N ALA A 92 -9.60 3.74 -10.57
CA ALA A 92 -8.21 4.15 -10.80
C ALA A 92 -8.09 5.58 -11.35
N ARG A 93 -8.97 5.98 -12.28
CA ARG A 93 -9.01 7.36 -12.81
C ARG A 93 -9.37 8.36 -11.73
N TYR A 94 -10.40 8.08 -10.94
CA TYR A 94 -10.81 8.92 -9.83
C TYR A 94 -9.67 9.11 -8.83
N LEU A 95 -9.02 8.01 -8.42
CA LEU A 95 -7.90 8.06 -7.49
C LEU A 95 -6.65 8.75 -8.06
N LEU A 96 -6.35 8.61 -9.35
CA LEU A 96 -5.06 9.07 -9.90
C LEU A 96 -5.14 10.42 -10.64
N LEU A 97 -6.29 10.76 -11.20
CA LEU A 97 -6.45 11.87 -12.15
C LEU A 97 -7.54 12.87 -11.75
N GLU A 98 -8.57 12.42 -11.04
CA GLU A 98 -9.69 13.26 -10.60
C GLU A 98 -9.90 13.24 -9.08
N PRO A 99 -8.85 13.44 -8.26
CA PRO A 99 -9.04 13.48 -6.82
C PRO A 99 -9.91 14.69 -6.45
N PRO A 100 -10.92 14.54 -5.57
CA PRO A 100 -11.80 15.62 -5.13
C PRO A 100 -11.07 16.54 -4.13
N LEU A 101 -9.97 17.14 -4.57
CA LEU A 101 -9.10 17.98 -3.78
C LEU A 101 -9.08 19.40 -4.32
N ASP A 102 -8.97 20.34 -3.39
CA ASP A 102 -8.71 21.74 -3.71
C ASP A 102 -7.37 21.88 -4.46
N ALA A 103 -7.19 23.01 -5.15
CA ALA A 103 -6.01 23.20 -6.00
C ALA A 103 -4.69 23.12 -5.22
N ALA A 104 -4.70 23.48 -3.94
CA ALA A 104 -3.52 23.47 -3.08
C ALA A 104 -3.09 22.03 -2.68
N ALA A 105 -4.04 21.13 -2.42
CA ALA A 105 -3.75 19.74 -2.06
C ALA A 105 -3.41 18.85 -3.27
N ARG A 106 -3.69 19.30 -4.50
CA ARG A 106 -3.40 18.51 -5.73
C ARG A 106 -1.92 18.22 -5.92
N VAL A 107 -1.02 19.19 -5.69
CA VAL A 107 0.42 19.01 -5.91
C VAL A 107 1.03 17.91 -5.02
N PRO A 108 0.87 17.94 -3.68
CA PRO A 108 1.36 16.84 -2.83
C PRO A 108 0.64 15.51 -3.12
N TYR A 109 -0.65 15.54 -3.47
CA TYR A 109 -1.38 14.34 -3.83
C TYR A 109 -0.85 13.67 -5.10
N MET A 110 -0.49 14.45 -6.13
CA MET A 110 0.11 13.92 -7.36
C MET A 110 1.45 13.22 -7.11
N LEU A 111 2.22 13.65 -6.10
CA LEU A 111 3.45 12.95 -5.69
C LEU A 111 3.15 11.59 -5.05
N ILE A 112 2.09 11.50 -4.24
CA ILE A 112 1.62 10.23 -3.65
C ILE A 112 1.11 9.30 -4.76
N ALA A 113 0.31 9.82 -5.70
CA ALA A 113 -0.19 9.07 -6.84
C ALA A 113 0.97 8.55 -7.72
N ALA A 114 1.98 9.39 -7.98
CA ALA A 114 3.17 8.98 -8.73
C ALA A 114 3.96 7.88 -8.00
N ALA A 115 4.15 7.99 -6.68
CA ALA A 115 4.82 6.98 -5.86
C ALA A 115 4.02 5.66 -5.80
N ALA A 116 2.69 5.74 -5.72
CA ALA A 116 1.81 4.57 -5.79
C ALA A 116 1.92 3.89 -7.18
N ILE A 117 1.91 4.67 -8.26
CA ILE A 117 2.11 4.15 -9.62
C ILE A 117 3.48 3.48 -9.74
N ALA A 118 4.55 4.14 -9.26
CA ALA A 118 5.92 3.62 -9.29
C ALA A 118 6.09 2.31 -8.47
N THR A 119 5.24 2.07 -7.49
CA THR A 119 5.24 0.82 -6.69
C THR A 119 4.31 -0.26 -7.24
N LEU A 120 3.42 0.04 -8.20
CA LEU A 120 2.59 -0.99 -8.82
C LEU A 120 3.42 -2.05 -9.59
N PRO A 121 3.03 -3.34 -9.57
CA PRO A 121 3.56 -4.33 -10.50
C PRO A 121 3.30 -3.92 -11.96
N ALA A 122 4.24 -4.21 -12.87
CA ALA A 122 4.10 -3.86 -14.29
C ALA A 122 2.81 -4.39 -14.94
N TRP A 123 2.35 -5.57 -14.53
CA TRP A 123 1.11 -6.17 -15.03
C TRP A 123 -0.15 -5.41 -14.59
N ALA A 124 -0.19 -4.93 -13.33
CA ALA A 124 -1.32 -4.17 -12.80
C ALA A 124 -1.47 -2.81 -13.51
N ARG A 125 -0.34 -2.18 -13.86
CA ARG A 125 -0.33 -0.93 -14.65
C ARG A 125 -0.96 -1.11 -16.03
N ALA A 126 -0.63 -2.23 -16.70
CA ALA A 126 -1.17 -2.55 -18.02
C ALA A 126 -2.69 -2.80 -17.97
N GLU A 127 -3.17 -3.53 -16.96
CA GLU A 127 -4.60 -3.79 -16.78
C GLU A 127 -5.42 -2.54 -16.45
N LEU A 128 -4.83 -1.59 -15.72
CA LEU A 128 -5.47 -0.32 -15.37
C LEU A 128 -5.37 0.75 -16.47
N ARG A 129 -4.66 0.47 -17.58
CA ARG A 129 -4.43 1.42 -18.69
C ARG A 129 -3.85 2.76 -18.22
N ILE A 130 -3.01 2.74 -17.20
CA ILE A 130 -2.36 3.95 -16.68
C ILE A 130 -1.27 4.38 -17.68
N PRO A 131 -1.30 5.63 -18.19
CA PRO A 131 -0.30 6.09 -19.17
C PRO A 131 1.10 6.12 -18.55
N TYR A 132 2.08 5.60 -19.29
CA TYR A 132 3.49 5.58 -18.93
C TYR A 132 4.08 6.99 -19.05
N LEU A 133 4.55 7.56 -17.94
CA LEU A 133 5.36 8.79 -17.93
C LEU A 133 6.82 8.42 -17.62
N PRO A 134 7.65 8.16 -18.64
CA PRO A 134 9.05 7.72 -18.46
C PRO A 134 9.91 8.70 -17.66
N LEU A 135 9.53 9.98 -17.61
CA LEU A 135 10.28 11.01 -16.88
C LEU A 135 10.19 10.89 -15.34
N ALA A 136 9.27 10.08 -14.81
CA ALA A 136 9.16 9.86 -13.37
C ALA A 136 10.18 8.84 -12.84
N ASP A 137 10.57 7.82 -13.62
CA ASP A 137 11.52 6.81 -13.13
C ASP A 137 12.94 7.38 -12.92
N GLU A 138 13.35 8.37 -13.73
CA GLU A 138 14.68 8.99 -13.62
C GLU A 138 14.75 10.07 -12.54
N LEU A 139 13.64 10.78 -12.26
CA LEU A 139 13.57 11.76 -11.18
C LEU A 139 13.36 11.14 -9.78
N PHE A 140 12.82 9.92 -9.68
CA PHE A 140 12.52 9.29 -8.39
C PHE A 140 13.62 8.36 -7.86
N THR A 141 14.69 8.10 -8.61
CA THR A 141 15.79 7.22 -8.15
C THR A 141 16.86 7.92 -7.30
N LYS A 142 16.84 9.26 -7.15
CA LYS A 142 17.67 10.03 -6.18
C LYS A 142 16.94 11.30 -5.71
N PRO A 143 17.49 12.06 -4.73
CA PRO A 143 17.16 12.08 -3.30
C PRO A 143 15.90 12.89 -2.90
N VAL A 144 14.80 12.85 -3.67
CA VAL A 144 13.59 13.65 -3.32
C VAL A 144 12.72 12.97 -2.24
N GLY A 145 12.61 11.64 -2.25
CA GLY A 145 11.84 10.89 -1.24
C GLY A 145 12.39 11.03 0.18
N GLY A 146 13.71 11.14 0.33
CA GLY A 146 14.36 11.32 1.64
C GLY A 146 14.08 12.67 2.29
N LEU A 147 13.82 13.72 1.48
CA LEU A 147 13.51 15.05 1.99
C LEU A 147 12.11 15.12 2.58
N VAL A 148 11.12 14.51 1.89
CA VAL A 148 9.72 14.44 2.35
C VAL A 148 9.59 13.53 3.58
N ALA A 149 10.28 12.39 3.60
CA ALA A 149 10.28 11.51 4.77
C ALA A 149 10.96 12.17 5.99
N ARG A 150 11.99 12.99 5.77
CA ARG A 150 12.65 13.77 6.84
C ARG A 150 11.78 14.91 7.36
N THR A 151 11.06 15.62 6.51
CA THR A 151 10.18 16.72 6.96
C THR A 151 8.98 16.20 7.73
N ILE A 152 8.39 15.08 7.30
CA ILE A 152 7.32 14.40 8.06
C ILE A 152 7.88 13.90 9.40
N ARG A 153 9.05 13.26 9.40
CA ARG A 153 9.69 12.78 10.65
C ARG A 153 10.00 13.91 11.62
N TRP A 154 10.55 15.02 11.13
CA TRP A 154 10.81 16.23 11.93
C TRP A 154 9.52 16.78 12.52
N ALA A 155 8.45 16.88 11.72
CA ALA A 155 7.14 17.35 12.17
C ALA A 155 6.52 16.43 13.25
N THR A 156 6.68 15.10 13.12
CA THR A 156 6.19 14.13 14.12
C THR A 156 7.06 14.03 15.37
N SER A 157 8.32 14.50 15.33
CA SER A 157 9.25 14.46 16.47
C SER A 157 9.13 15.66 17.42
N ILE A 158 8.25 16.62 17.11
CA ILE A 158 8.08 17.84 17.91
C ILE A 158 7.28 17.60 19.21
N ASP A 159 6.58 16.46 19.35
CA ASP A 159 5.90 16.09 20.59
C ASP A 159 6.57 14.88 21.30
N ALA A 160 7.70 15.14 21.97
CA ALA A 160 8.06 14.43 23.21
C ALA A 160 9.19 15.18 23.94
N PRO A 161 8.87 15.81 25.08
CA PRO A 161 9.47 15.31 26.31
C PRO A 161 8.39 14.93 27.33
N PHE A 162 8.30 13.63 27.62
CA PHE A 162 7.69 13.18 28.87
C PHE A 162 8.65 13.57 30.01
N ALA A 163 8.34 14.68 30.69
CA ALA A 163 8.92 14.99 31.98
C ALA A 163 8.20 14.12 33.04
N PRO A 164 8.88 13.22 33.75
CA PRO A 164 8.28 12.60 34.93
C PRO A 164 8.18 13.65 36.04
N THR A 165 6.98 14.21 36.22
CA THR A 165 6.62 14.97 37.41
C THR A 165 6.59 14.02 38.60
N GLY A 166 7.31 14.38 39.67
CA GLY A 166 7.68 13.48 40.76
C GLY A 166 6.56 12.97 41.67
N ALA A 167 6.95 11.97 42.46
CA ALA A 167 6.37 11.53 43.72
C ALA A 167 7.52 10.82 44.47
N ALA A 168 7.73 10.91 45.78
CA ALA A 168 7.23 11.73 46.86
C ALA A 168 8.28 11.64 47.98
N SER A 169 8.24 12.61 48.88
CA SER A 169 8.93 12.67 50.18
C SER A 169 9.01 11.35 50.96
N SER A 170 10.18 11.07 51.55
CA SER A 170 10.38 10.39 52.84
C SER A 170 11.73 10.82 53.41
#